data_AF-A0A8X6SLG0-F1
#
_entry.id   AF-A0A8X6SLG0-F1
#
_cell.length_a   1.000
_cell.length_b   1.000
_cell.length_c   1.000
_cell.angle_alpha   90.00
_cell.angle_beta   90.00
_cell.angle_gamma   90.00
#
_symmetry.space_group_name_H-M   'P 1'
#
loop_
_entity.id
_entity.type
_entity.pdbx_description
1 polymer ?
#
loop_
_entity_poly.entity_id
_entity_poly.type
_entity_poly.pdbx_seq_one_letter_code
_entity_poly.pdbx_strand_id
1 'polypeptide(L)'
;MKTAIYATLFHSISTDQKPQYFKCPTGKDSWCFLQAALARGEIPGPHVKHVKTPLKETHLAKIMPIYQRLASNELLQRCIRCVTKKETRAFTASNGVNVQKKRQRHCVE
;
A
#
# COMPACT_ATOMS: atom_id res chain seq x y z
N MET A 1 3.86 -6.46 -0.88
CA MET A 1 2.97 -5.41 -1.43
C MET A 1 1.48 -5.71 -1.23
N LYS A 2 0.94 -6.86 -1.67
CA LYS A 2 -0.51 -7.17 -1.57
C LYS A 2 -1.07 -7.04 -0.15
N THR A 3 -0.42 -7.66 0.83
CA THR A 3 -0.85 -7.60 2.24
C THR A 3 -0.92 -6.17 2.75
N ALA A 4 0.07 -5.34 2.42
CA ALA A 4 0.11 -3.93 2.79
C ALA A 4 -1.03 -3.11 2.15
N ILE A 5 -1.39 -3.41 0.90
CA ILE A 5 -2.54 -2.77 0.23
C ILE A 5 -3.83 -3.11 0.97
N TYR A 6 -4.05 -4.38 1.31
CA TYR A 6 -5.24 -4.74 2.09
C TYR A 6 -5.18 -4.17 3.50
N ALA A 7 -3.99 -4.07 4.11
CA ALA A 7 -3.83 -3.49 5.45
C ALA A 7 -4.42 -2.08 5.55
N THR A 8 -4.30 -1.24 4.51
CA THR A 8 -4.90 0.10 4.54
C THR A 8 -6.42 0.05 4.51
N LEU A 9 -7.03 -0.87 3.76
CA LEU A 9 -8.49 -1.06 3.75
C LEU A 9 -9.00 -1.55 5.10
N PHE A 10 -8.36 -2.60 5.63
CA PHE A 10 -8.76 -3.21 6.90
C PHE A 10 -8.53 -2.27 8.08
N HIS A 11 -7.46 -1.48 8.06
CA HIS A 11 -7.24 -0.41 9.03
C HIS A 11 -8.37 0.63 9.02
N SER A 12 -8.83 1.05 7.83
CA SER A 12 -9.89 2.06 7.71
C SER A 12 -11.27 1.56 8.15
N ILE A 13 -11.57 0.26 8.08
CA ILE A 13 -12.83 -0.31 8.58
C ILE A 13 -12.73 -0.81 10.03
N SER A 14 -11.55 -0.72 10.64
CA SER A 14 -11.28 -1.22 11.99
C SER A 14 -12.00 -0.36 13.03
N THR A 15 -12.62 -1.00 14.00
CA THR A 15 -13.27 -0.33 15.14
C THR A 15 -12.79 -0.93 16.46
N ASP A 16 -13.06 -0.25 17.57
CA ASP A 16 -12.73 -0.76 18.91
C ASP A 16 -13.47 -2.09 19.20
N GLN A 17 -14.68 -2.28 18.66
CA GLN A 17 -15.46 -3.51 18.82
C GLN A 17 -15.03 -4.63 17.87
N LYS A 18 -14.55 -4.27 16.66
CA LYS A 18 -14.10 -5.21 15.62
C LYS A 18 -12.73 -4.77 15.10
N PRO A 19 -11.67 -5.01 15.86
CA PRO A 19 -10.33 -4.57 15.51
C PRO A 19 -9.76 -5.43 14.35
N GLN A 20 -9.33 -4.78 13.27
CA GLN A 20 -8.90 -5.40 12.00
C GLN A 20 -7.41 -5.13 11.71
N TYR A 21 -6.55 -5.39 12.69
CA TYR A 21 -5.12 -5.05 12.63
C TYR A 21 -4.20 -6.16 12.10
N PHE A 22 -4.71 -7.38 11.88
CA PHE A 22 -3.89 -8.55 11.53
C PHE A 22 -3.03 -8.39 10.26
N LYS A 23 -3.43 -7.53 9.32
CA LYS A 23 -2.66 -7.25 8.10
C LYS A 23 -1.73 -6.05 8.23
N CYS A 24 -1.89 -5.26 9.30
CA CYS A 24 -1.05 -4.10 9.55
C CYS A 24 0.37 -4.55 9.95
N PRO A 25 1.40 -3.77 9.59
CA PRO A 25 2.76 -4.09 9.99
C PRO A 25 2.88 -4.14 11.51
N THR A 26 3.70 -5.06 12.00
CA THR A 26 4.02 -5.21 13.42
C THR A 26 5.23 -4.35 13.78
N GLY A 27 5.37 -4.02 15.07
CA GLY A 27 6.54 -3.33 15.60
C GLY A 27 6.27 -1.90 16.03
N LYS A 28 7.23 -1.31 16.75
CA LYS A 28 7.09 0.02 17.38
C LYS A 28 6.97 1.15 16.36
N ASP A 29 7.56 0.96 15.19
CA ASP A 29 7.53 1.91 14.05
C ASP A 29 6.37 1.65 13.07
N SER A 30 5.43 0.78 13.45
CA SER A 30 4.23 0.55 12.67
C SER A 30 3.41 1.85 12.54
N TRP A 31 2.99 2.16 11.32
CA TRP A 31 2.03 3.24 11.08
C TRP A 31 0.63 2.91 11.65
N CYS A 32 0.33 1.64 11.92
CA CYS A 32 -0.86 1.23 12.64
C CYS A 32 -0.65 1.45 14.14
N PHE A 33 -1.41 2.40 14.71
CA PHE A 33 -1.32 2.77 16.12
C PHE A 33 -1.51 1.58 17.07
N LEU A 34 -2.39 0.63 16.71
CA LEU A 34 -2.67 -0.55 17.54
C LEU A 34 -1.44 -1.45 17.63
N GLN A 35 -0.86 -1.81 16.47
CA GLN A 35 0.34 -2.65 16.41
C GLN A 35 1.54 -1.96 17.08
N ALA A 36 1.65 -0.64 16.94
CA ALA A 36 2.70 0.14 17.58
C ALA A 36 2.57 0.13 19.11
N ALA A 37 1.35 0.34 19.64
CA ALA A 37 1.08 0.30 21.08
C ALA A 37 1.32 -1.12 21.65
N LEU A 38 0.82 -2.16 20.97
CA LEU A 38 1.07 -3.56 21.36
C LEU A 38 2.57 -3.88 21.41
N ALA A 39 3.35 -3.43 20.42
CA ALA A 39 4.80 -3.64 20.40
C ALA A 39 5.56 -2.84 21.46
N ARG A 40 4.97 -1.77 22.02
CA ARG A 40 5.51 -1.00 23.14
C ARG A 40 5.05 -1.51 24.51
N GLY A 41 4.07 -2.42 24.55
CA GLY A 41 3.44 -2.85 25.80
C GLY A 41 2.48 -1.81 26.39
N GLU A 42 1.98 -0.90 25.55
CA GLU A 42 1.05 0.16 25.92
C GLU A 42 -0.40 -0.25 25.62
N ILE A 43 -1.36 0.35 26.33
CA ILE A 43 -2.78 0.22 25.99
C ILE A 43 -3.05 1.07 24.74
N PRO A 44 -3.56 0.48 23.64
CA PRO A 44 -3.87 1.24 22.44
C PRO A 44 -4.98 2.26 22.68
N GLY A 45 -4.86 3.45 22.06
CA GLY A 45 -5.90 4.48 22.09
C GLY A 45 -7.16 4.10 21.30
N PRO A 46 -8.24 4.88 21.40
CA PRO A 46 -9.49 4.58 20.71
C PRO A 46 -9.40 4.81 19.20
N HIS A 47 -10.05 3.95 18.40
CA HIS A 47 -10.03 4.04 16.93
C HIS A 47 -10.51 5.41 16.42
N VAL A 48 -11.51 6.01 17.08
CA VAL A 48 -12.09 7.31 16.67
C VAL A 48 -11.07 8.46 16.62
N LYS A 49 -9.99 8.38 17.42
CA LYS A 49 -8.94 9.40 17.46
C LYS A 49 -7.78 9.10 16.50
N HIS A 50 -7.54 7.83 16.20
CA HIS A 50 -6.33 7.38 15.51
C HIS A 50 -6.57 6.93 14.06
N VAL A 51 -7.79 6.50 13.71
CA VAL A 51 -8.16 6.19 12.33
C VAL A 51 -8.62 7.47 11.64
N LYS A 52 -7.77 8.02 10.77
CA LYS A 52 -8.03 9.30 10.08
C LYS A 52 -9.18 9.22 9.08
N THR A 53 -9.34 8.08 8.41
CA THR A 53 -10.32 7.88 7.33
C THR A 53 -11.18 6.65 7.61
N PRO A 54 -12.10 6.71 8.59
CA PRO A 54 -12.95 5.59 8.91
C PRO A 54 -13.92 5.30 7.76
N LEU A 55 -14.01 4.03 7.36
CA LEU A 55 -14.91 3.54 6.32
C LEU A 55 -16.00 2.66 6.94
N LYS A 56 -17.25 2.89 6.53
CA LYS A 56 -18.35 2.00 6.92
C LYS A 56 -18.26 0.68 6.17
N GLU A 57 -18.54 -0.42 6.87
CA GLU A 57 -18.51 -1.77 6.30
C GLU A 57 -19.48 -1.94 5.11
N THR A 58 -20.57 -1.15 5.07
CA THR A 58 -21.52 -1.12 3.95
C THR A 58 -20.90 -0.70 2.62
N HIS A 59 -19.82 0.08 2.65
CA HIS A 59 -19.10 0.49 1.43
C HIS A 59 -18.01 -0.51 1.02
N LEU A 60 -17.68 -1.48 1.88
CA LEU A 60 -16.60 -2.43 1.64
C LEU A 60 -16.84 -3.24 0.37
N ALA A 61 -18.06 -3.69 0.13
CA ALA A 61 -18.42 -4.46 -1.07
C ALA A 61 -18.16 -3.68 -2.37
N LYS A 62 -18.36 -2.35 -2.35
CA LYS A 62 -18.14 -1.48 -3.52
C LYS A 62 -16.65 -1.15 -3.72
N ILE A 63 -15.88 -1.07 -2.64
CA ILE A 63 -14.46 -0.70 -2.66
C ILE A 63 -13.55 -1.91 -2.89
N MET A 64 -13.97 -3.11 -2.47
CA MET A 64 -13.17 -4.34 -2.55
C MET A 64 -12.65 -4.64 -3.96
N PRO A 65 -13.42 -4.50 -5.06
CA PRO A 65 -12.92 -4.76 -6.42
C PRO A 65 -11.76 -3.83 -6.81
N ILE A 66 -11.75 -2.60 -6.30
CA ILE A 66 -10.66 -1.63 -6.53
C ILE A 66 -9.39 -2.13 -5.84
N TYR A 67 -9.48 -2.56 -4.59
CA TYR A 67 -8.35 -3.11 -3.84
C TYR A 67 -7.82 -4.42 -4.45
N GLN A 68 -8.71 -5.28 -4.95
CA GLN A 68 -8.31 -6.48 -5.70
C GLN A 68 -7.50 -6.14 -6.95
N ARG A 69 -7.95 -5.14 -7.71
CA ARG A 69 -7.21 -4.64 -8.89
C ARG A 69 -5.87 -4.02 -8.50
N LEU A 70 -5.83 -3.24 -7.43
CA LEU A 70 -4.58 -2.66 -6.89
C LEU A 70 -3.60 -3.74 -6.44
N ALA A 71 -4.10 -4.83 -5.87
CA ALA A 71 -3.31 -5.98 -5.44
C ALA A 71 -3.00 -6.99 -6.57
N SER A 72 -3.31 -6.68 -7.83
CA SER A 72 -3.03 -7.56 -8.97
C SER A 72 -1.53 -7.67 -9.25
N ASN A 73 -1.06 -8.88 -9.60
CA ASN A 73 0.36 -9.10 -9.92
C ASN A 73 0.84 -8.21 -11.07
N GLU A 74 -0.01 -8.03 -12.09
CA GLU A 74 0.31 -7.21 -13.26
C GLU A 74 0.63 -5.76 -12.85
N LEU A 75 -0.22 -5.14 -12.02
CA LEU A 75 -0.03 -3.77 -11.58
C LEU A 75 1.20 -3.65 -10.67
N LEU A 76 1.35 -4.56 -9.71
CA LEU A 76 2.47 -4.53 -8.77
C LEU A 76 3.82 -4.71 -9.46
N GLN A 77 3.91 -5.60 -10.45
CA GLN A 77 5.12 -5.77 -11.26
C GLN A 77 5.46 -4.53 -12.10
N ARG A 78 4.47 -3.72 -12.51
CA ARG A 78 4.72 -2.43 -13.14
C ARG A 78 5.26 -1.41 -12.14
N CYS A 79 4.73 -1.37 -10.92
CA CYS A 79 5.23 -0.50 -9.86
C CYS A 79 6.70 -0.80 -9.54
N ILE A 80 7.08 -2.07 -9.37
CA ILE A 80 8.48 -2.47 -9.10
C ILE A 80 9.41 -2.04 -10.24
N ARG A 81 8.97 -2.18 -11.50
CA ARG A 81 9.74 -1.75 -12.68
C ARG A 81 9.87 -0.24 -12.81
N CYS A 82 8.86 0.54 -12.39
CA CYS A 82 8.98 2.01 -12.36
C CYS A 82 9.86 2.48 -11.17
N VAL A 83 9.95 1.73 -10.05
CA VAL A 83 10.87 2.04 -8.93
C VAL A 83 12.34 1.78 -9.32
N THR A 84 12.65 0.61 -9.88
CA THR A 84 14.02 0.26 -10.29
C THR A 84 14.60 1.20 -11.35
N LYS A 85 13.77 1.75 -12.25
CA LYS A 85 14.18 2.78 -13.22
C LYS A 85 14.54 4.14 -12.61
N LYS A 86 14.05 4.45 -11.41
CA LYS A 86 14.40 5.70 -10.70
C LYS A 86 15.78 5.61 -10.07
N GLU A 87 16.26 4.42 -9.71
CA GLU A 87 17.60 4.22 -9.15
C GLU A 87 18.69 4.05 -10.22
N THR A 88 18.36 3.58 -11.43
CA THR A 88 19.34 3.36 -12.50
C THR A 88 19.45 4.51 -13.52
N ARG A 89 18.96 5.72 -13.23
CA ARG A 89 19.20 6.90 -14.07
C ARG A 89 20.43 7.68 -13.59
N ALA A 90 21.49 6.97 -13.22
CA ALA A 90 22.84 7.52 -13.25
C ALA A 90 23.33 7.43 -14.71
N PHE A 91 23.59 8.61 -15.25
CA PHE A 91 24.09 8.93 -16.58
C PHE A 91 25.19 7.97 -17.10
N THR A 92 24.92 7.25 -18.20
CA THR A 92 25.90 7.05 -19.28
C THR A 92 25.16 7.03 -20.61
N ALA A 93 24.99 8.21 -21.20
CA ALA A 93 24.67 8.33 -22.62
C ALA A 93 25.95 8.04 -23.41
N SER A 94 26.13 6.80 -23.86
CA SER A 94 27.09 6.48 -24.93
C SER A 94 26.38 5.67 -26.00
N ASN A 95 25.98 6.39 -27.05
CA ASN A 95 25.90 6.02 -28.45
C ASN A 95 25.22 4.68 -28.84
N GLY A 96 23.98 4.83 -29.32
CA GLY A 96 23.58 4.39 -30.65
C GLY A 96 23.45 2.90 -30.92
N VAL A 97 22.26 2.32 -30.71
CA VAL A 97 21.69 1.29 -31.61
C VAL A 97 20.16 1.42 -31.62
N ASN A 98 19.62 1.41 -32.83
CA ASN A 98 18.21 1.34 -33.21
C ASN A 98 17.52 0.14 -32.53
N VAL A 99 16.55 0.38 -31.63
CA VAL A 99 15.68 -0.67 -31.09
C VAL A 99 14.24 -0.22 -31.19
N GLN A 100 13.45 -1.09 -31.81
CA GLN A 100 12.05 -0.89 -32.16
C GLN A 100 11.21 -0.25 -31.06
N LYS A 101 10.32 0.64 -31.49
CA LYS A 101 9.33 1.39 -30.72
C LYS A 101 8.30 0.45 -30.06
N LYS A 102 8.74 -0.35 -29.08
CA LYS A 102 7.86 -1.10 -28.19
C LYS A 102 7.18 -0.03 -27.35
N ARG A 103 5.90 0.27 -27.64
CA ARG A 103 5.04 1.24 -26.96
C ARG A 103 5.26 1.16 -25.44
N GLN A 104 6.18 1.98 -24.95
CA GLN A 104 6.35 2.28 -23.54
C GLN A 104 5.22 3.25 -23.26
N ARG A 105 4.09 2.72 -22.78
CA ARG A 105 3.10 3.54 -22.08
C ARG A 105 3.87 4.18 -20.93
N HIS A 106 4.18 5.47 -21.09
CA HIS A 106 4.77 6.31 -20.08
C HIS A 106 4.01 6.08 -18.78
N CYS A 107 4.74 5.87 -17.67
CA CYS A 107 4.18 6.02 -16.34
C CYS A 107 3.67 7.48 -16.32
N VAL A 108 2.34 7.68 -16.40
CA VAL A 108 1.70 9.01 -16.41
C VAL A 108 2.02 9.65 -15.06
N GLU A 109 2.72 10.77 -15.08
CA GLU A 109 2.91 11.67 -13.94
C GLU A 109 1.59 12.35 -13.57
#